data_AF-A0A3R6QMF9-F1
#
_entry.id   AF-A0A3R6QMF9-F1
#
_cell.length_a   1.000
_cell.length_b   1.000
_cell.length_c   1.000
_cell.angle_alpha   90.00
_cell.angle_beta   90.00
_cell.angle_gamma   90.00
#
_symmetry.space_group_name_H-M   'P 1'
#
loop_
_entity.id
_entity.type
_entity.pdbx_description
1 polymer ?
#
loop_
_entity_poly.entity_id
_entity_poly.type
_entity_poly.pdbx_seq_one_letter_code
_entity_poly.pdbx_strand_id
1 'polypeptide(L)' 'MSGPTMKCNTAKNRTTVEQYLSMFNPYESRPSIAIDLVALTRYAKKHGKVAKDLSDNEIAAFRTQR' A
#
# COMPACT_ATOMS: atom_id res chain seq x y z
N MET A 1 13.68 27.51 21.18
CA MET A 1 12.33 26.93 21.03
C MET A 1 12.50 25.43 20.87
N SER A 2 12.31 24.65 21.95
CA SER A 2 12.41 23.19 21.90
C SER A 2 10.98 22.64 21.93
N GLY A 3 10.49 22.19 20.78
CA GLY A 3 9.16 21.58 20.67
C GLY A 3 9.07 20.29 21.49
N PRO A 4 7.87 19.86 21.90
CA PRO A 4 7.71 18.63 22.66
C PRO A 4 8.12 17.45 21.78
N THR A 5 9.22 16.78 22.14
CA THR A 5 9.57 15.47 21.59
C THR A 5 8.43 14.50 21.92
N MET A 6 7.63 14.14 20.93
CA MET A 6 6.69 13.03 21.03
C MET A 6 7.48 11.81 21.50
N LYS A 7 7.20 11.33 22.71
CA LYS A 7 7.67 10.03 23.16
C LYS A 7 6.98 8.99 22.28
N CYS A 8 7.63 8.61 21.18
CA CYS A 8 7.20 7.46 20.40
C CYS A 8 7.19 6.27 21.37
N ASN A 9 6.02 5.66 21.57
CA ASN A 9 5.86 4.47 22.41
C ASN A 9 6.46 3.26 21.68
N THR A 10 7.79 3.26 21.49
CA THR A 10 8.55 2.33 20.65
C THR A 10 8.46 0.90 21.19
N ALA A 11 8.32 0.73 22.51
CA ALA A 11 8.26 -0.59 23.14
C ALA A 11 6.96 -1.36 22.85
N LYS A 12 5.81 -0.68 22.79
CA LYS A 12 4.51 -1.32 22.46
C LYS A 12 4.35 -1.64 20.97
N ASN A 13 5.02 -0.87 20.10
CA ASN A 13 4.99 -1.12 18.65
C ASN A 13 6.04 -2.13 18.19
N ARG A 14 7.09 -2.42 18.99
CA ARG A 14 8.09 -3.43 18.63
C ARG A 14 7.46 -4.79 18.39
N THR A 15 6.55 -5.22 19.26
CA THR A 15 5.87 -6.51 19.11
C THR A 15 5.02 -6.57 17.84
N THR A 16 4.38 -5.46 17.47
CA THR A 16 3.58 -5.36 16.23
C THR A 16 4.47 -5.35 14.99
N VAL A 17 5.62 -4.68 15.05
CA VAL A 17 6.60 -4.67 13.96
C VAL A 17 7.26 -6.04 13.80
N GLU A 18 7.63 -6.71 14.89
CA GLU A 18 8.19 -8.07 14.87
C GLU A 18 7.17 -9.10 14.37
N GLN A 19 5.90 -9.00 14.79
CA GLN A 19 4.81 -9.81 14.24
C GLN A 19 4.57 -9.54 12.76
N TYR A 20 4.65 -8.29 12.33
CA TYR A 20 4.50 -7.92 10.92
C TYR A 20 5.65 -8.47 10.06
N LEU A 21 6.90 -8.36 10.55
CA LEU A 21 8.10 -8.87 9.87
C LEU A 21 8.19 -10.40 9.87
N SER A 22 7.62 -11.08 10.87
CA SER A 22 7.53 -12.55 10.90
C SER A 22 6.46 -13.09 9.96
N MET A 23 5.37 -12.34 9.78
CA MET A 23 4.26 -12.71 8.90
C MET A 23 4.53 -12.31 7.45
N PHE A 24 5.33 -11.28 7.23
CA PHE A 24 5.69 -10.75 5.92
C PHE A 24 7.20 -10.54 5.81
N ASN A 25 7.86 -11.40 5.04
CA ASN A 25 9.29 -11.27 4.80
C ASN A 25 9.57 -9.94 4.04
N PRO A 26 10.28 -8.98 4.66
CA PRO A 26 10.50 -7.66 4.06
C PRO A 26 11.40 -7.71 2.83
N TYR A 27 12.12 -8.81 2.63
CA TYR A 27 13.01 -9.04 1.49
C TYR A 27 12.39 -9.95 0.43
N GLU A 28 11.19 -10.48 0.67
CA GLU A 28 10.41 -11.08 -0.39
C GLU A 28 9.84 -9.96 -1.26
N SER A 29 10.35 -9.90 -2.48
CA SER A 29 9.65 -9.31 -3.61
C SER A 29 8.29 -10.00 -3.72
N ARG A 30 7.29 -9.51 -2.97
CA ARG A 30 5.90 -9.80 -3.29
C ARG A 30 5.74 -9.45 -4.75
N PRO A 31 5.13 -10.32 -5.58
CA PRO A 31 4.84 -9.99 -6.95
C PRO A 31 4.14 -8.64 -6.90
N SER A 32 4.85 -7.60 -7.36
CA SER A 32 4.39 -6.23 -7.30
C SER A 32 3.02 -6.30 -7.92
N ILE A 33 1.98 -6.06 -7.10
CA ILE A 33 0.57 -6.32 -7.41
C ILE A 33 0.44 -6.03 -8.88
N ALA A 34 0.34 -7.08 -9.72
CA ALA A 34 0.74 -7.03 -11.13
C ALA A 34 -0.28 -6.18 -11.89
N ILE A 35 -0.27 -4.89 -11.61
CA ILE A 35 -1.28 -3.87 -11.80
C ILE A 35 -0.49 -2.58 -11.95
N ASP A 36 -0.68 -1.92 -13.07
CA ASP A 36 -0.14 -0.59 -13.28
C ASP A 36 -0.94 0.43 -12.44
N LEU A 37 -0.45 0.71 -11.23
CA LEU A 37 -1.07 1.65 -10.29
C LEU A 37 -1.14 3.08 -10.85
N VAL A 38 -0.21 3.47 -11.72
CA VAL A 38 -0.17 4.82 -12.31
C VAL A 38 -1.26 4.96 -13.37
N ALA A 39 -1.42 3.94 -14.22
CA ALA A 39 -2.50 3.91 -15.20
C ALA A 39 -3.87 3.84 -14.52
N LEU A 40 -4.00 3.03 -13.46
CA LEU A 40 -5.24 2.90 -12.67
C LEU A 40 -5.67 4.24 -12.03
N THR A 41 -4.72 4.96 -11.41
CA THR A 41 -5.02 6.26 -10.78
C THR A 41 -5.40 7.34 -11.79
N ARG A 42 -4.76 7.36 -12.97
CA ARG A 42 -5.14 8.27 -14.07
C ARG A 42 -6.56 7.97 -14.58
N TYR A 43 -6.89 6.69 -14.73
CA TYR A 43 -8.24 6.26 -15.10
C TYR A 43 -9.29 6.72 -14.08
N ALA A 44 -9.07 6.42 -12.79
CA ALA A 44 -9.98 6.83 -11.71
C ALA A 44 -10.26 8.34 -11.76
N LYS A 45 -9.21 9.15 -11.88
CA LYS A 45 -9.32 10.62 -11.96
C LYS A 45 -10.11 11.09 -13.17
N LYS A 46 -9.92 10.46 -14.34
CA LYS A 46 -10.67 10.79 -15.57
C LYS A 46 -12.16 10.49 -15.43
N HIS A 47 -12.52 9.48 -14.65
CA HIS A 47 -13.90 9.07 -14.40
C HIS A 47 -14.51 9.69 -13.15
N GLY A 48 -13.81 10.61 -12.48
CA GLY A 48 -14.29 11.26 -11.24
C GLY A 48 -14.41 10.30 -10.05
N LYS A 49 -13.73 9.16 -10.09
CA LYS A 49 -13.75 8.11 -9.05
C LYS A 49 -12.45 8.12 -8.25
N VAL A 50 -12.47 7.55 -7.04
CA VAL A 50 -11.25 7.20 -6.31
C VAL A 50 -10.86 5.77 -6.70
N ALA A 51 -9.57 5.41 -6.63
CA ALA A 51 -9.10 4.07 -6.99
C ALA A 51 -9.79 2.92 -6.20
N LYS A 52 -10.29 3.22 -5.00
CA LYS A 52 -11.09 2.31 -4.15
C LYS A 52 -12.53 2.08 -4.65
N ASP A 53 -13.04 2.97 -5.50
CA ASP A 53 -14.40 2.92 -6.05
C ASP A 53 -14.42 2.27 -7.45
N LEU A 54 -13.27 1.76 -7.90
CA LEU A 54 -13.16 0.99 -9.13
C LEU A 54 -13.63 -0.44 -8.88
N SER A 55 -14.43 -0.95 -9.80
CA SER A 55 -14.84 -2.35 -9.82
C SER A 55 -13.69 -3.28 -10.17
N ASP A 56 -13.79 -4.55 -9.78
CA ASP A 56 -12.76 -5.55 -10.08
C ASP A 56 -12.50 -5.70 -11.59
N ASN A 57 -13.53 -5.48 -12.43
CA ASN A 57 -13.40 -5.48 -13.89
C ASN A 57 -12.59 -4.29 -14.40
N GLU A 58 -12.80 -3.10 -13.84
CA GLU A 58 -12.00 -1.90 -14.16
C GLU A 58 -10.55 -2.11 -13.73
N ILE A 59 -10.31 -2.70 -12.56
CA ILE A 59 -8.97 -3.00 -12.03
C ILE A 59 -8.27 -4.09 -12.86
N ALA A 60 -9.00 -5.10 -13.32
CA ALA A 60 -8.47 -6.20 -14.12
C ALA A 60 -7.84 -5.73 -15.44
N ALA A 61 -8.37 -4.66 -16.04
CA ALA A 61 -7.81 -4.07 -17.27
C ALA A 61 -6.39 -3.50 -17.09
N PHE A 62 -5.98 -3.20 -15.85
CA PHE A 62 -4.66 -2.70 -15.54
C PHE A 62 -3.70 -3.79 -15.07
N ARG A 63 -4.16 -5.06 -15.03
CA ARG A 63 -3.30 -6.16 -14.64
C ARG A 63 -2.22 -6.39 -15.69
N THR A 64 -0.96 -6.23 -15.28
CA THR A 64 0.20 -6.54 -16.10
C THR A 64 0.39 -8.06 -16.06
N GLN A 65 -0.01 -8.76 -17.13
CA GLN A 65 0.38 -10.16 -17.30
C GLN A 65 1.90 -10.23 -17.40
N ARG A 66 2.52 -10.94 -16.46
CA ARG A 66 3.91 -11.37 -16.57
C ARG A 66 3.95 -12.88 -16.65
#